data_AF-A0AAW0KQS2-F1
#
_entry.id   AF-A0AAW0KQS2-F1
#
_cell.length_a   1.000
_cell.length_b   1.000
_cell.length_c   1.000
_cell.angle_alpha   90.00
_cell.angle_beta   90.00
_cell.angle_gamma   90.00
#
_symmetry.space_group_name_H-M   'P 1'
#
loop_
_entity.id
_entity.type
_entity.pdbx_description
1 polymer ?
#
loop_
_entity_poly.entity_id
_entity_poly.type
_entity_poly.pdbx_seq_one_letter_code
_entity_poly.pdbx_strand_id
1 'polypeptide(L)'
;GAFRGNKVSKLEQEATMLDASGEAEVADYHKLKLDIAQLEKKLMGEITRPERVLYNLRPGRLVKIREGGTDWGWGVVVNVVKRPSTGVGSLPSRGGGYIVDTLLHCSPGSSENSSRPKPCPPRPGEKGEMHVVPVQLPLIAALSKLMKSIPSDLRPLEARQSILLALQELNTRFPQGLPKLNPVKVTTLAAF
;
A
#
# COMPACT_ATOMS: atom_id res chain seq x y z
N GLY A 1 28.53 -48.91 -25.96
CA GLY A 1 29.05 -48.43 -24.67
C GLY A 1 29.49 -46.97 -24.73
N ALA A 2 30.55 -46.66 -25.50
CA ALA A 2 31.27 -45.37 -25.42
C ALA A 2 30.50 -44.11 -25.89
N PHE A 3 29.56 -44.23 -26.84
CA PHE A 3 28.85 -43.07 -27.42
C PHE A 3 27.84 -42.38 -26.48
N ARG A 4 27.28 -43.10 -25.50
CA ARG A 4 26.34 -42.53 -24.52
C ARG A 4 27.07 -41.79 -23.39
N GLY A 5 28.23 -42.27 -22.96
CA GLY A 5 29.03 -41.63 -21.89
C GLY A 5 29.56 -40.24 -22.26
N ASN A 6 30.02 -40.07 -23.50
CA ASN A 6 30.51 -38.77 -23.99
C ASN A 6 29.40 -37.71 -24.12
N LYS A 7 28.15 -38.13 -24.30
CA LYS A 7 27.00 -37.22 -24.42
C LYS A 7 26.47 -36.79 -23.05
N VAL A 8 26.52 -37.67 -22.05
CA VAL A 8 26.17 -37.35 -20.66
C VAL A 8 27.19 -36.39 -20.05
N SER A 9 28.48 -36.66 -20.23
CA SER A 9 29.55 -35.82 -19.67
C SER A 9 29.58 -34.41 -20.29
N LYS A 10 29.22 -34.26 -21.57
CA LYS A 10 29.01 -32.93 -22.19
C LYS A 10 27.82 -32.18 -21.59
N LEU A 11 26.69 -32.84 -21.38
CA LEU A 11 25.50 -32.22 -20.79
C LEU A 11 25.72 -31.83 -19.31
N GLU A 12 26.50 -32.61 -18.56
CA GLU A 12 26.91 -32.28 -17.19
C GLU A 12 27.85 -31.07 -17.16
N GLN A 13 28.80 -30.97 -18.10
CA GLN A 13 29.64 -29.78 -18.23
C GLN A 13 28.86 -28.54 -18.66
N GLU A 14 27.93 -28.67 -19.60
CA GLU A 14 27.04 -27.57 -20.02
C GLU A 14 26.12 -27.12 -18.87
N ALA A 15 25.59 -28.05 -18.06
CA ALA A 15 24.79 -27.73 -16.87
C ALA A 15 25.63 -27.04 -15.78
N THR A 16 26.85 -27.51 -15.53
CA THR A 16 27.77 -26.89 -14.55
C THR A 16 28.20 -25.49 -15.00
N MET A 17 28.38 -25.27 -16.32
CA MET A 17 28.68 -23.94 -16.87
C MET A 17 27.48 -22.98 -16.83
N LEU A 18 26.26 -23.52 -16.94
CA LEU A 18 25.01 -22.75 -16.77
C LEU A 18 24.76 -22.39 -15.30
N ASP A 19 25.07 -23.28 -14.35
CA ASP A 19 24.97 -23.02 -12.90
C ASP A 19 26.04 -22.04 -12.41
N ALA A 20 27.27 -22.11 -12.94
CA ALA A 20 28.40 -21.31 -12.43
C ALA A 20 28.43 -19.84 -12.91
N SER A 21 27.64 -19.47 -13.92
CA SER A 21 27.69 -18.14 -14.53
C SER A 21 26.48 -17.31 -14.12
N GLY A 22 26.65 -16.39 -13.17
CA GLY A 22 25.63 -15.41 -12.77
C GLY A 22 24.83 -15.73 -11.51
N GLU A 23 24.98 -16.92 -10.91
CA GLU A 23 24.23 -17.30 -9.70
C GLU A 23 24.58 -16.39 -8.51
N ALA A 24 25.86 -16.06 -8.34
CA ALA A 24 26.33 -15.14 -7.30
C ALA A 24 25.73 -13.74 -7.48
N GLU A 25 25.74 -13.22 -8.71
CA GLU A 25 25.17 -11.91 -9.04
C GLU A 25 23.64 -11.88 -8.88
N VAL A 26 22.95 -12.95 -9.25
CA VAL A 26 21.50 -13.10 -9.03
C VAL A 26 21.17 -13.18 -7.55
N ALA A 27 21.96 -13.93 -6.76
CA ALA A 27 21.81 -14.03 -5.32
C ALA A 27 22.04 -12.67 -4.63
N ASP A 28 23.08 -11.94 -5.03
CA ASP A 28 23.38 -10.59 -4.54
C ASP A 28 22.27 -9.60 -4.90
N TYR A 29 21.76 -9.64 -6.14
CA TYR A 29 20.63 -8.82 -6.55
C TYR A 29 19.37 -9.14 -5.75
N HIS A 30 19.10 -10.42 -5.48
CA HIS A 30 17.98 -10.85 -4.65
C HIS A 30 18.13 -10.36 -3.20
N LYS A 31 19.34 -10.45 -2.63
CA LYS A 31 19.67 -9.91 -1.31
C LYS A 31 19.45 -8.40 -1.26
N LEU A 32 19.92 -7.65 -2.25
CA LEU A 32 19.69 -6.21 -2.34
C LEU A 32 18.20 -5.85 -2.38
N LYS A 33 17.37 -6.63 -3.11
CA LYS A 33 15.91 -6.44 -3.09
C LYS A 33 15.30 -6.63 -1.70
N LEU A 34 15.74 -7.64 -0.96
CA LEU A 34 15.28 -7.89 0.41
C LEU A 34 15.70 -6.76 1.35
N ASP A 35 16.95 -6.30 1.25
CA ASP A 35 17.47 -5.20 2.05
C ASP A 35 16.69 -3.90 1.79
N ILE A 36 16.41 -3.58 0.52
CA ILE A 36 15.56 -2.45 0.13
C ILE A 36 14.18 -2.59 0.76
N ALA A 37 13.51 -3.74 0.63
CA ALA A 37 12.19 -3.95 1.19
C ALA A 37 12.17 -3.80 2.72
N GLN A 38 13.22 -4.26 3.41
CA GLN A 38 13.35 -4.11 4.85
C GLN A 38 13.56 -2.64 5.26
N LEU A 39 14.38 -1.90 4.52
CA LEU A 39 14.60 -0.46 4.74
C LEU A 39 13.33 0.36 4.46
N GLU A 40 12.60 0.06 3.38
CA GLU A 40 11.30 0.69 3.08
C GLU A 40 10.29 0.43 4.20
N LYS A 41 10.25 -0.78 4.75
CA LYS A 41 9.37 -1.11 5.90
C LYS A 41 9.73 -0.29 7.14
N LYS A 42 11.02 -0.16 7.47
CA LYS A 42 11.48 0.66 8.60
C LYS A 42 11.12 2.14 8.39
N LEU A 43 11.36 2.65 7.18
CA LEU A 43 11.03 4.01 6.78
C LEU A 43 9.53 4.28 6.91
N MET A 44 8.67 3.37 6.43
CA MET A 44 7.22 3.49 6.57
C MET A 44 6.78 3.45 8.03
N GLY A 45 7.42 2.63 8.87
CA GLY A 45 7.19 2.64 10.31
C GLY A 45 7.48 4.00 10.95
N GLU A 46 8.51 4.70 10.48
CA GLU A 46 8.86 6.05 10.94
C GLU A 46 7.93 7.15 10.38
N ILE A 47 7.49 7.03 9.13
CA ILE A 47 6.56 7.99 8.51
C ILE A 47 5.19 7.92 9.16
N THR A 48 4.68 6.70 9.44
CA THR A 48 3.31 6.48 9.93
C THR A 48 3.12 6.75 11.41
N ARG A 49 4.18 7.16 12.12
CA ARG A 49 4.10 7.63 13.50
C ARG A 49 3.08 8.78 13.60
N PRO A 50 2.13 8.73 14.54
CA PRO A 50 1.10 9.76 14.69
C PRO A 50 1.69 11.18 14.74
N GLU A 51 2.76 11.38 15.51
CA GLU A 51 3.45 12.68 15.66
C GLU A 51 3.90 13.31 14.33
N ARG A 52 4.12 12.51 13.28
CA ARG A 52 4.65 12.97 11.98
C ARG A 52 3.60 12.96 10.88
N VAL A 53 2.80 11.89 10.83
CA VAL A 53 1.91 11.63 9.70
C VAL A 53 0.65 12.50 9.74
N LEU A 54 0.16 12.85 10.93
CA LEU A 54 -1.16 13.46 11.11
C LEU A 54 -1.30 14.80 10.36
N TYR A 55 -0.26 15.62 10.34
CA TYR A 55 -0.26 16.89 9.59
C TYR A 55 -0.55 16.71 8.10
N ASN A 56 -0.10 15.58 7.53
CA ASN A 56 -0.21 15.26 6.11
C ASN A 56 -1.52 14.54 5.76
N LEU A 57 -2.18 13.91 6.75
CA LEU A 57 -3.46 13.21 6.60
C LEU A 57 -4.65 14.16 6.70
N ARG A 58 -4.70 15.11 5.76
CA ARG A 58 -5.84 16.02 5.64
C ARG A 58 -6.89 15.43 4.68
N PRO A 59 -8.17 15.80 4.83
CA PRO A 59 -9.19 15.47 3.84
C PRO A 59 -8.72 15.80 2.41
N GLY A 60 -8.86 14.83 1.51
CA GLY A 60 -8.39 14.93 0.13
C GLY A 60 -6.99 14.37 -0.14
N ARG A 61 -6.19 14.08 0.89
CA ARG A 61 -4.87 13.44 0.72
C ARG A 61 -5.04 12.05 0.10
N LEU A 62 -4.23 11.74 -0.92
CA LEU A 62 -4.17 10.37 -1.45
C LEU A 62 -3.23 9.52 -0.62
N VAL A 63 -3.71 8.35 -0.21
CA VAL A 63 -2.98 7.36 0.58
C VAL A 63 -3.09 6.00 -0.05
N LYS A 64 -2.00 5.22 -0.02
CA LYS A 64 -1.98 3.84 -0.50
C LYS A 64 -2.14 2.91 0.69
N ILE A 65 -3.07 1.97 0.62
CA ILE A 65 -3.38 1.07 1.73
C ILE A 65 -2.93 -0.35 1.41
N ARG A 66 -2.32 -1.03 2.39
CA ARG A 66 -1.88 -2.43 2.27
C ARG A 66 -2.09 -3.15 3.59
N GLU A 67 -2.66 -4.34 3.53
CA GLU A 67 -2.86 -5.22 4.68
C GLU A 67 -2.44 -6.65 4.33
N GLY A 68 -1.62 -7.28 5.17
CA GLY A 68 -1.29 -8.71 5.03
C GLY A 68 -0.68 -9.13 3.68
N GLY A 69 -0.04 -8.21 2.96
CA GLY A 69 0.50 -8.43 1.61
C GLY A 69 -0.48 -8.10 0.48
N THR A 70 -1.75 -7.88 0.78
CA THR A 70 -2.76 -7.42 -0.19
C THR A 70 -2.71 -5.91 -0.33
N ASP A 71 -2.53 -5.44 -1.56
CA ASP A 71 -2.56 -4.02 -1.91
C ASP A 71 -4.00 -3.60 -2.21
N TRP A 72 -4.57 -2.73 -1.38
CA TRP A 72 -5.93 -2.20 -1.60
C TRP A 72 -5.94 -1.01 -2.56
N GLY A 73 -4.75 -0.58 -3.02
CA GLY A 73 -4.61 0.52 -3.94
C GLY A 73 -4.65 1.88 -3.26
N TRP A 74 -4.86 2.91 -4.09
CA TRP A 74 -4.95 4.30 -3.66
C TRP A 74 -6.37 4.66 -3.24
N GLY A 75 -6.48 5.31 -2.09
CA GLY A 75 -7.71 5.92 -1.60
C GLY A 75 -7.53 7.38 -1.25
N VAL A 76 -8.62 8.01 -0.86
CA VAL A 76 -8.64 9.42 -0.46
C VAL A 76 -9.01 9.52 1.02
N VAL A 77 -8.19 10.22 1.81
CA VAL A 77 -8.49 10.51 3.21
C VAL A 77 -9.75 11.36 3.29
N VAL A 78 -10.76 10.90 4.00
CA VAL A 78 -12.02 11.62 4.26
C VAL A 78 -11.93 12.34 5.60
N ASN A 79 -11.49 11.62 6.62
CA ASN A 79 -11.41 12.13 7.99
C ASN A 79 -10.34 11.39 8.79
N VAL A 80 -9.85 12.01 9.87
CA VAL A 80 -8.94 11.38 10.83
C VAL A 80 -9.52 11.55 12.23
N VAL A 81 -9.79 10.43 12.89
CA VAL A 81 -10.40 10.37 14.21
C VAL A 81 -9.41 9.81 15.22
N LYS A 82 -9.21 10.52 16.32
CA LYS A 82 -8.49 9.98 17.49
C LYS A 82 -9.45 9.11 18.29
N ARG A 83 -9.20 7.81 18.40
CA ARG A 83 -9.90 6.96 19.37
C ARG A 83 -9.36 7.23 20.77
N PRO A 84 -10.24 7.42 21.77
CA PRO A 84 -9.83 7.45 23.16
C PRO A 84 -9.22 6.09 23.54
N SER A 85 -8.15 6.11 24.33
CA SER A 85 -7.55 4.90 24.88
C SER A 85 -8.55 4.26 25.85
N THR A 86 -9.02 3.06 25.52
CA THR A 86 -9.91 2.29 26.40
C THR A 86 -9.08 1.68 27.54
N GLY A 87 -9.04 2.37 28.69
CA GLY A 87 -8.74 1.81 30.02
C GLY A 87 -7.31 1.32 30.29
N VAL A 88 -6.95 1.37 31.57
CA VAL A 88 -5.70 0.84 32.15
C VAL A 88 -5.61 -0.66 31.85
N GLY A 89 -4.62 -1.08 31.07
CA GLY A 89 -4.30 -2.49 30.82
C GLY A 89 -4.37 -2.96 29.36
N SER A 90 -4.88 -2.16 28.41
CA SER A 90 -4.74 -2.50 26.99
C SER A 90 -3.37 -2.05 26.47
N LEU A 91 -2.59 -2.99 25.91
CA LEU A 91 -1.32 -2.69 25.24
C LEU A 91 -1.57 -1.59 24.20
N PRO A 92 -0.76 -0.51 24.17
CA PRO A 92 -0.92 0.54 23.17
C PRO A 92 -0.79 -0.11 21.79
N SER A 93 -1.90 -0.11 21.05
CA SER A 93 -1.88 -0.47 19.63
C SER A 93 -0.83 0.43 18.96
N ARG A 94 0.10 -0.20 18.22
CA ARG A 94 1.25 0.46 17.58
C ARG A 94 0.88 1.63 16.63
N GLY A 95 -0.41 1.91 16.42
CA GLY A 95 -0.96 3.03 15.64
C GLY A 95 -1.54 4.19 16.44
N GLY A 96 -1.28 4.30 17.76
CA GLY A 96 -1.58 5.51 18.55
C GLY A 96 -3.06 5.87 18.70
N GLY A 97 -3.97 4.91 18.52
CA GLY A 97 -5.41 5.14 18.64
C GLY A 97 -6.04 5.90 17.47
N TYR A 98 -5.34 6.24 16.40
CA TYR A 98 -5.94 6.97 15.28
C TYR A 98 -6.58 6.04 14.24
N ILE A 99 -7.73 6.45 13.72
CA ILE A 99 -8.41 5.86 12.58
C ILE A 99 -8.49 6.91 11.47
N VAL A 100 -8.19 6.49 10.25
CA VAL A 100 -8.26 7.29 9.04
C VAL A 100 -9.41 6.75 8.20
N ASP A 101 -10.52 7.47 8.18
CA ASP A 101 -11.63 7.14 7.30
C ASP A 101 -11.17 7.44 5.86
N THR A 102 -11.10 6.41 5.03
CA THR A 102 -10.51 6.47 3.69
C THR A 102 -11.52 5.99 2.67
N LEU A 103 -11.79 6.79 1.65
CA LEU A 103 -12.62 6.41 0.52
C LEU A 103 -11.80 5.51 -0.42
N LEU A 104 -12.19 4.24 -0.53
CA LEU A 104 -11.49 3.19 -1.29
C LEU A 104 -12.43 2.55 -2.32
N HIS A 105 -11.85 2.05 -3.41
CA HIS A 105 -12.57 1.26 -4.41
C HIS A 105 -12.66 -0.18 -3.92
N CYS A 106 -13.88 -0.69 -3.73
CA CYS A 106 -14.14 -2.01 -3.15
C CYS A 106 -14.96 -2.89 -4.10
N SER A 107 -14.75 -4.20 -4.07
CA SER A 107 -15.57 -5.17 -4.82
C SER A 107 -17.04 -5.12 -4.36
N PRO A 108 -18.02 -5.32 -5.26
CA PRO A 108 -19.42 -5.48 -4.88
C PRO A 108 -19.59 -6.70 -3.94
N GLY A 109 -20.37 -6.53 -2.86
CA GLY A 109 -20.82 -7.66 -2.04
C GLY A 109 -20.00 -8.02 -0.77
N SER A 110 -19.16 -7.14 -0.21
CA SER A 110 -18.42 -7.47 1.02
C SER A 110 -19.19 -7.27 2.35
N SER A 111 -20.52 -7.25 2.31
CA SER A 111 -21.39 -6.97 3.47
C SER A 111 -22.54 -7.97 3.59
N GLU A 112 -22.26 -9.22 3.93
CA GLU A 112 -23.34 -10.12 4.42
C GLU A 112 -23.21 -10.51 5.89
N ASN A 113 -22.05 -10.38 6.56
CA ASN A 113 -21.92 -10.87 7.95
C ASN A 113 -21.03 -10.05 8.89
N SER A 114 -20.67 -8.81 8.54
CA SER A 114 -20.04 -7.90 9.49
C SER A 114 -20.51 -6.48 9.23
N SER A 115 -20.84 -5.73 10.28
CA SER A 115 -21.30 -4.33 10.26
C SER A 115 -20.32 -3.32 9.62
N ARG A 116 -19.21 -3.80 9.03
CA ARG A 116 -18.26 -3.03 8.25
C ARG A 116 -17.88 -3.87 7.02
N PRO A 117 -18.02 -3.32 5.79
CA PRO A 117 -17.58 -4.01 4.59
C PRO A 117 -16.09 -4.32 4.71
N LYS A 118 -15.69 -5.57 4.45
CA LYS A 118 -14.27 -5.86 4.29
C LYS A 118 -13.80 -5.16 3.01
N PRO A 119 -12.85 -4.22 3.09
CA PRO A 119 -12.31 -3.55 1.92
C PRO A 119 -11.51 -4.58 1.11
N CYS A 120 -12.09 -5.06 0.02
CA CYS A 120 -11.42 -5.92 -0.94
C CYS A 120 -11.24 -5.10 -2.22
N PRO A 121 -10.01 -4.96 -2.75
CA PRO A 121 -9.83 -4.32 -4.04
C PRO A 121 -10.61 -5.12 -5.12
N PRO A 122 -11.31 -4.45 -6.04
CA PRO A 122 -11.98 -5.12 -7.16
C PRO A 122 -10.98 -5.91 -7.99
N ARG A 123 -11.43 -7.04 -8.53
CA ARG A 123 -10.65 -7.78 -9.52
C ARG A 123 -10.53 -6.95 -10.81
N PRO A 124 -9.49 -7.19 -11.64
CA PRO A 124 -9.42 -6.59 -12.96
C PRO A 124 -10.71 -6.85 -13.77
N GLY A 125 -11.33 -5.79 -14.27
CA GLY A 125 -12.60 -5.87 -15.02
C GLY A 125 -13.86 -5.93 -14.16
N GLU A 126 -13.75 -6.05 -12.84
CA GLU A 126 -14.89 -6.02 -11.93
C GLU A 126 -15.34 -4.57 -11.67
N LYS A 127 -16.65 -4.33 -11.77
CA LYS A 127 -17.22 -3.03 -11.43
C LYS A 127 -17.34 -2.89 -9.91
N GLY A 128 -16.29 -2.37 -9.29
CA GLY A 128 -16.30 -2.01 -7.87
C GLY A 128 -17.01 -0.70 -7.56
N GLU A 129 -17.24 -0.45 -6.28
CA GLU A 129 -17.89 0.74 -5.74
C GLU A 129 -17.03 1.40 -4.65
N MET A 130 -17.10 2.72 -4.58
CA MET A 130 -16.35 3.49 -3.58
C MET A 130 -17.05 3.44 -2.22
N HIS A 131 -16.29 3.07 -1.19
CA HIS A 131 -16.75 2.95 0.19
C HIS A 131 -15.82 3.69 1.14
N VAL A 132 -16.39 4.30 2.19
CA VAL A 132 -15.60 4.88 3.28
C VAL A 132 -15.24 3.76 4.25
N VAL A 133 -13.94 3.53 4.40
CA VAL A 133 -13.37 2.41 5.14
C VAL A 133 -12.52 2.97 6.28
N PRO A 134 -12.73 2.54 7.54
CA PRO A 134 -11.90 2.95 8.66
C PRO A 134 -10.55 2.21 8.62
N VAL A 135 -9.47 2.94 8.35
CA VAL A 135 -8.12 2.39 8.20
C VAL A 135 -7.24 2.76 9.39
N GLN A 136 -6.46 1.81 9.92
CA GLN A 136 -5.47 2.10 10.95
C GLN A 136 -4.18 2.66 10.32
N LEU A 137 -3.49 3.58 11.00
CA LEU A 137 -2.25 4.19 10.50
C LEU A 137 -1.19 3.19 9.97
N PRO A 138 -0.93 2.04 10.63
CA PRO A 138 0.06 1.08 10.14
C PRO A 138 -0.25 0.44 8.79
N LEU A 139 -1.50 0.50 8.33
CA LEU A 139 -1.92 -0.03 7.02
C LEU A 139 -1.63 0.96 5.88
N ILE A 140 -1.25 2.20 6.19
CA ILE A 140 -0.86 3.18 5.18
C ILE A 140 0.55 2.82 4.66
N ALA A 141 0.61 2.38 3.41
CA ALA A 141 1.82 1.97 2.73
C ALA A 141 2.53 3.10 1.97
N ALA A 142 1.80 4.18 1.62
CA ALA A 142 2.39 5.38 1.05
C ALA A 142 1.44 6.58 1.19
N LEU A 143 2.00 7.78 1.18
CA LEU A 143 1.25 9.03 1.01
C LEU A 143 1.67 9.68 -0.31
N SER A 144 0.72 10.23 -1.06
CA SER A 144 1.01 10.98 -2.28
C SER A 144 1.23 12.46 -1.98
N LYS A 145 2.05 13.13 -2.80
CA LYS A 145 2.11 14.60 -2.84
C LYS A 145 0.81 15.21 -3.33
N LEU A 146 0.04 14.46 -4.15
CA LEU A 146 -1.22 14.90 -4.71
C LEU A 146 -2.34 14.91 -3.66
N MET A 147 -3.31 15.78 -3.89
CA MET A 147 -4.58 15.84 -3.16
C MET A 147 -5.71 15.95 -4.17
N LYS A 148 -6.87 15.40 -3.82
CA LYS A 148 -8.11 15.54 -4.58
C LYS A 148 -9.12 16.30 -3.72
N SER A 149 -9.86 17.22 -4.33
CA SER A 149 -11.00 17.86 -3.66
C SER A 149 -12.07 16.79 -3.38
N ILE A 150 -12.61 16.78 -2.17
CA ILE A 150 -13.65 15.83 -1.75
C ILE A 150 -14.96 16.60 -1.58
N PRO A 151 -16.09 16.10 -2.14
CA PRO A 151 -17.42 16.61 -1.84
C PRO A 151 -17.71 16.62 -0.33
N SER A 152 -18.40 17.66 0.14
CA SER A 152 -18.81 17.75 1.55
C SER A 152 -19.73 16.61 2.00
N ASP A 153 -20.46 15.99 1.07
CA ASP A 153 -21.32 14.83 1.33
C ASP A 153 -20.95 13.68 0.38
N LEU A 154 -20.58 12.53 0.97
CA LEU A 154 -20.22 11.30 0.27
C LEU A 154 -21.32 10.23 0.34
N ARG A 155 -22.50 10.56 0.88
CA ARG A 155 -23.66 9.65 0.85
C ARG A 155 -24.18 9.42 -0.58
N PRO A 156 -24.27 10.44 -1.46
CA PRO A 156 -24.69 10.24 -2.85
C PRO A 156 -23.69 9.37 -3.62
N LEU A 157 -24.21 8.45 -4.42
CA LEU A 157 -23.40 7.53 -5.21
C LEU A 157 -22.57 8.31 -6.25
N GLU A 158 -23.17 9.32 -6.86
CA GLU A 158 -22.59 10.18 -7.89
C GLU A 158 -21.37 10.94 -7.33
N ALA A 159 -21.47 11.42 -6.08
CA ALA A 159 -20.37 12.08 -5.39
C ALA A 159 -19.18 11.13 -5.25
N ARG A 160 -19.41 9.87 -4.84
CA ARG A 160 -18.34 8.87 -4.73
C ARG A 160 -17.81 8.44 -6.10
N GLN A 161 -18.66 8.29 -7.11
CA GLN A 161 -18.28 7.94 -8.48
C GLN A 161 -17.38 9.01 -9.11
N SER A 162 -17.65 10.29 -8.87
CA SER A 162 -16.79 11.38 -9.36
C SER A 162 -15.34 11.27 -8.87
N ILE A 163 -15.14 10.78 -7.64
CA ILE A 163 -13.82 10.54 -7.07
C ILE A 163 -13.18 9.29 -7.69
N LEU A 164 -13.94 8.23 -7.94
CA LEU A 164 -13.43 7.03 -8.63
C LEU A 164 -12.86 7.39 -10.01
N LEU A 165 -13.62 8.13 -10.81
CA LEU A 165 -13.20 8.58 -12.14
C LEU A 165 -11.90 9.40 -12.07
N ALA A 166 -11.82 10.30 -11.10
CA ALA A 166 -10.60 11.08 -10.88
C ALA A 166 -9.39 10.23 -10.48
N LEU A 167 -9.57 9.20 -9.65
CA LEU A 167 -8.49 8.28 -9.29
C LEU A 167 -8.05 7.44 -10.49
N GLN A 168 -9.00 7.02 -11.33
CA GLN A 168 -8.70 6.30 -12.58
C GLN A 168 -7.90 7.17 -13.54
N GLU A 169 -8.31 8.42 -13.76
CA GLU A 169 -7.57 9.40 -14.56
C GLU A 169 -6.14 9.59 -14.05
N LEU A 170 -5.97 9.71 -12.73
CA LEU A 170 -4.63 9.80 -12.11
C LEU A 170 -3.80 8.54 -12.36
N ASN A 171 -4.37 7.35 -12.25
CA ASN A 171 -3.65 6.11 -12.54
C ASN A 171 -3.25 6.03 -14.03
N THR A 172 -4.10 6.48 -14.95
CA THR A 172 -3.76 6.57 -16.38
C THR A 172 -2.66 7.59 -16.63
N ARG A 173 -2.70 8.73 -15.94
CA ARG A 173 -1.69 9.80 -16.07
C ARG A 173 -0.33 9.43 -15.46
N PHE A 174 -0.32 8.56 -14.45
CA PHE A 174 0.87 8.15 -13.73
C PHE A 174 1.03 6.61 -13.80
N PRO A 175 1.37 6.03 -14.97
CA PRO A 175 1.48 4.58 -15.14
C PRO A 175 2.57 3.95 -14.25
N GLN A 176 3.60 4.72 -13.88
CA GLN A 176 4.66 4.30 -12.96
C GLN A 176 4.28 4.49 -11.47
N GLY A 177 3.06 4.94 -11.18
CA GLY A 177 2.53 5.21 -9.85
C GLY A 177 2.55 6.68 -9.46
N LEU A 178 1.67 7.02 -8.50
CA LEU A 178 1.52 8.40 -8.02
C LEU A 178 2.79 8.90 -7.30
N PRO A 179 3.13 10.20 -7.44
CA PRO A 179 4.31 10.77 -6.81
C PRO A 179 4.18 10.73 -5.28
N LYS A 180 5.01 9.92 -4.64
CA LYS A 180 5.02 9.74 -3.18
C LYS A 180 5.60 10.97 -2.46
N LEU A 181 5.08 11.28 -1.28
CA LEU A 181 5.67 12.25 -0.36
C LEU A 181 7.06 11.77 0.06
N ASN A 182 8.01 12.70 0.15
CA ASN A 182 9.35 12.37 0.61
C ASN A 182 9.33 12.26 2.15
N PRO A 183 9.75 11.12 2.73
CA PRO A 183 9.78 10.89 4.19
C PRO A 183 10.49 11.98 4.99
N VAL A 184 11.58 12.54 4.44
CA VAL A 184 12.39 13.57 5.09
C VAL A 184 11.58 14.86 5.20
N LYS A 185 10.88 15.24 4.12
CA LYS A 185 10.03 16.44 4.09
C LYS A 185 8.78 16.30 4.96
N VAL A 186 8.27 15.08 5.12
CA VAL A 186 7.13 14.79 6.02
C VAL A 186 7.50 15.07 7.48
N THR A 187 8.76 14.84 7.86
CA THR A 187 9.23 14.98 9.26
C THR A 187 9.52 16.44 9.63
N THR A 188 10.01 17.27 8.70
CA THR A 188 10.42 18.65 8.99
C THR A 188 9.26 19.60 9.31
N LEU A 189 8.06 19.34 8.78
CA LEU A 189 6.88 20.21 9.01
C LEU A 189 6.28 20.08 10.42
N ALA A 190 6.70 19.08 11.20
CA ALA A 190 6.28 18.94 12.60
C ALA A 190 7.23 19.62 13.60
N ALA A 191 8.32 20.23 13.13
CA ALA A 191 9.37 20.83 13.96
C ALA A 191 9.33 22.37 14.04
N PHE A 192 8.27 23.01 13.50
CA PHE A 192 8.06 24.46 13.54
C PHE A 192 6.61 24.78 13.88
#